data_AF-A0A9Q0J0G2-F1
#
_entry.id   AF-A0A9Q0J0G2-F1
#
_cell.length_a   1.000
_cell.length_b   1.000
_cell.length_c   1.000
_cell.angle_alpha   90.00
_cell.angle_beta   90.00
_cell.angle_gamma   90.00
#
_symmetry.space_group_name_H-M   'P 1'
#
loop_
_entity.id
_entity.type
_entity.pdbx_description
1 polymer ?
#
loop_
_entity_poly.entity_id
_entity_poly.type
_entity_poly.pdbx_seq_one_letter_code
_entity_poly.pdbx_strand_id
1 'polypeptide(L)'
;MSNAGFAVAKSEVNPAILGLILDYCRFHQVPGRSNKEHKTFDEKFIRMDTGRLCELTSAADSLQLKPLVDLTSRALARIIEGKTPEEIRETFHIPDDLTENVEVEEEPVDERSVDDLLSFINSADGGM
;
A
#
# COMPACT_ATOMS: atom_id res chain seq x y z
N MET A 1 4.13 -22.00 14.03
CA MET A 1 4.02 -20.61 14.54
C MET A 1 5.20 -19.83 13.99
N SER A 2 5.01 -19.17 12.84
CA SER A 2 5.97 -18.18 12.33
C SER A 2 5.16 -17.05 11.73
N ASN A 3 4.82 -16.10 12.59
CA ASN A 3 4.17 -14.87 12.21
C ASN A 3 5.25 -13.97 11.59
N ALA A 4 5.50 -14.10 10.29
CA ALA A 4 6.20 -13.06 9.53
C ALA A 4 5.17 -11.99 9.16
N GLY A 5 4.54 -11.42 10.19
CA GLY A 5 3.87 -10.14 10.04
C GLY A 5 4.91 -9.18 9.53
N PHE A 6 4.56 -8.44 8.48
CA PHE A 6 5.23 -7.20 8.10
C PHE A 6 5.46 -6.42 9.39
N ALA A 7 6.68 -6.50 9.91
CA ALA A 7 7.08 -5.69 11.03
C ALA A 7 7.15 -4.28 10.45
N VAL A 8 6.03 -3.55 10.55
CA VAL A 8 6.03 -2.09 10.57
C VAL A 8 6.79 -1.73 11.85
N ALA A 9 8.11 -1.87 11.76
CA ALA A 9 9.01 -1.55 12.82
C ALA A 9 9.07 -0.03 12.89
N LYS A 10 8.69 0.46 14.07
CA LYS A 10 8.94 1.79 14.60
C LYS A 10 7.97 2.91 14.19
N SER A 11 7.00 3.08 15.07
CA SER A 11 6.25 4.30 15.38
C SER A 11 7.12 5.48 15.86
N GLU A 12 8.37 5.58 15.42
CA GLU A 12 9.17 6.80 15.53
C GLU A 12 9.15 7.50 14.19
N VAL A 13 8.15 8.38 14.03
CA VAL A 13 8.14 9.31 12.90
C VAL A 13 9.45 10.09 12.97
N ASN A 14 10.29 9.92 11.95
CA ASN A 14 11.57 10.61 11.87
C ASN A 14 11.34 12.12 12.08
N PRO A 15 12.00 12.78 13.04
CA PRO A 15 11.75 14.18 13.34
C PRO A 15 11.97 15.09 12.12
N ALA A 16 12.85 14.69 11.19
CA ALA A 16 13.03 15.40 9.93
C ALA A 16 11.80 15.29 9.01
N ILE A 17 11.15 14.12 8.95
CA ILE A 17 9.91 13.91 8.18
C ILE A 17 8.75 14.67 8.82
N LEU A 18 8.63 14.61 10.15
CA LEU A 18 7.62 15.39 10.87
C LEU A 18 7.79 16.89 10.62
N GLY A 19 9.04 17.39 10.61
CA GLY A 19 9.35 18.77 10.24
C GLY A 19 8.83 19.15 8.86
N LEU A 20 9.04 18.29 7.85
CA LEU A 20 8.51 18.52 6.50
C LEU A 20 6.98 18.58 6.45
N ILE A 21 6.30 17.69 7.19
CA ILE A 21 4.84 17.68 7.27
C ILE A 21 4.33 18.99 7.89
N LEU A 22 4.99 19.45 8.97
CA LEU A 22 4.64 20.72 9.61
C LEU A 22 4.86 21.91 8.67
N ASP A 23 5.94 21.91 7.90
CA ASP A 23 6.22 22.96 6.92
C ASP A 23 5.18 22.97 5.79
N TYR A 24 4.81 21.80 5.28
CA TYR A 24 3.71 21.65 4.31
C TYR A 24 2.40 22.22 4.85
N CYS A 25 2.03 21.83 6.07
CA CYS A 25 0.83 22.30 6.75
C CYS A 25 0.83 23.81 6.96
N ARG A 26 1.93 24.38 7.48
CA ARG A 26 2.09 25.82 7.67
C ARG A 26 1.98 26.59 6.37
N PHE A 27 2.50 26.03 5.28
CA PHE A 27 2.32 26.64 3.98
C PHE A 27 0.83 26.60 3.61
N HIS A 28 0.20 25.43 3.52
CA HIS A 28 -1.16 25.30 2.98
C HIS A 28 -2.29 25.85 3.87
N GLN A 29 -2.03 26.12 5.15
CA GLN A 29 -3.02 26.73 6.05
C GLN A 29 -3.13 28.25 5.91
N VAL A 30 -2.12 28.94 5.33
CA VAL A 30 -2.13 30.40 5.22
C VAL A 30 -3.11 30.83 4.13
N PRO A 31 -4.19 31.56 4.47
CA PRO A 31 -5.14 32.05 3.49
C PRO A 31 -4.52 33.16 2.62
N GLY A 32 -5.05 33.35 1.42
CA GLY A 32 -4.66 34.45 0.53
C GLY A 32 -3.54 34.14 -0.47
N ARG A 33 -3.02 32.90 -0.51
CA ARG A 33 -2.11 32.47 -1.56
C ARG A 33 -2.83 32.05 -2.83
N SER A 34 -2.25 32.40 -3.96
CA SER A 34 -2.77 32.02 -5.27
C SER A 34 -2.55 30.54 -5.57
N ASN A 35 -3.33 29.99 -6.50
CA ASN A 35 -3.15 28.62 -6.97
C ASN A 35 -1.76 28.39 -7.63
N LYS A 36 -1.19 29.44 -8.23
CA LYS A 36 0.17 29.38 -8.81
C LYS A 36 1.24 29.18 -7.74
N GLU A 37 1.12 29.88 -6.61
CA GLU A 37 2.06 29.75 -5.49
C GLU A 37 2.01 28.37 -4.85
N HIS A 38 0.81 27.80 -4.65
CA HIS A 38 0.66 26.43 -4.17
C HIS A 38 1.34 25.43 -5.11
N LYS A 39 1.06 25.51 -6.41
CA LYS A 39 1.66 24.61 -7.39
C LYS A 39 3.19 24.71 -7.42
N THR A 40 3.75 25.92 -7.40
CA THR A 40 5.20 26.13 -7.38
C THR A 40 5.84 25.63 -6.08
N PHE A 41 5.15 25.76 -4.95
CA PHE A 41 5.61 25.20 -3.68
C PHE A 41 5.61 23.67 -3.76
N ASP A 42 4.50 23.06 -4.16
CA ASP A 42 4.35 21.60 -4.24
C ASP A 42 5.40 20.96 -5.14
N GLU A 43 5.65 21.53 -6.33
CA GLU A 43 6.68 21.06 -7.27
C GLU A 43 8.09 21.08 -6.68
N LYS A 44 8.40 22.08 -5.84
CA LYS A 44 9.68 22.15 -5.13
C LYS A 44 9.71 21.23 -3.93
N PHE A 45 8.58 21.11 -3.24
CA PHE A 45 8.45 20.34 -2.01
C PHE A 45 8.69 18.85 -2.26
N ILE A 46 8.14 18.29 -3.34
CA ILE A 46 8.35 16.88 -3.70
C ILE A 46 9.71 16.58 -4.35
N ARG A 47 10.57 17.58 -4.55
CA ARG A 47 11.89 17.41 -5.19
C ARG A 47 12.91 16.88 -4.19
N MET A 48 12.72 15.64 -3.77
CA MET A 48 13.60 14.90 -2.86
C MET A 48 13.85 13.48 -3.40
N ASP A 49 14.72 12.73 -2.72
CA ASP A 49 14.99 11.34 -3.06
C ASP A 49 13.77 10.43 -2.83
N THR A 50 13.70 9.33 -3.59
CA THR A 50 12.56 8.39 -3.55
C THR A 50 12.34 7.81 -2.15
N GLY A 51 13.42 7.47 -1.43
CA GLY A 51 13.33 6.92 -0.08
C GLY A 51 12.63 7.88 0.88
N ARG A 52 13.08 9.13 0.90
CA ARG A 52 12.48 10.20 1.72
C ARG A 52 11.04 10.52 1.30
N LEU A 53 10.73 10.44 0.01
CA LEU A 53 9.37 10.64 -0.50
C LEU A 53 8.43 9.50 -0.05
N CYS A 54 8.91 8.25 -0.03
CA CYS A 54 8.19 7.11 0.52
C CYS A 54 7.95 7.27 2.02
N GLU A 55 8.99 7.59 2.81
CA GLU A 55 8.86 7.86 4.24
C GLU A 55 7.84 8.97 4.54
N LEU A 56 7.90 10.07 3.77
CA LEU A 56 6.95 11.18 3.88
C LEU A 56 5.52 10.73 3.57
N THR A 57 5.34 9.89 2.56
CA THR A 57 4.03 9.34 2.18
C THR A 57 3.46 8.47 3.30
N SER A 58 4.25 7.53 3.83
CA SER A 58 3.84 6.66 4.94
C SER A 58 3.53 7.44 6.22
N ALA A 59 4.33 8.46 6.54
CA ALA A 59 4.06 9.34 7.68
C ALA A 59 2.79 10.19 7.48
N ALA A 60 2.58 10.73 6.28
CA ALA A 60 1.38 11.48 5.95
C ALA A 60 0.11 10.62 6.01
N ASP A 61 0.19 9.37 5.54
CA ASP A 61 -0.88 8.38 5.61
C ASP A 61 -1.23 8.02 7.06
N SER A 62 -0.21 7.80 7.90
CA SER A 62 -0.39 7.55 9.34
C SER A 62 -1.07 8.71 10.06
N LEU A 63 -0.86 9.95 9.59
CA LEU A 63 -1.51 11.17 10.11
C LEU A 63 -2.82 11.51 9.38
N GLN A 64 -3.27 10.68 8.44
CA GLN A 64 -4.46 10.88 7.61
C GLN A 64 -4.46 12.22 6.85
N LEU A 65 -3.28 12.73 6.49
CA LEU A 65 -3.14 13.97 5.74
C LEU A 65 -3.29 13.72 4.23
N LYS A 66 -4.52 13.44 3.81
CA LYS A 66 -4.87 13.07 2.44
C LYS A 66 -4.28 13.98 1.34
N PRO A 67 -4.29 15.32 1.46
CA PRO A 67 -3.70 16.19 0.43
C PRO A 67 -2.21 15.94 0.22
N LEU A 68 -1.48 15.64 1.29
CA LEU A 68 -0.06 15.34 1.22
C LEU A 68 0.19 13.95 0.65
N VAL A 69 -0.60 12.95 1.05
CA VAL A 69 -0.55 11.60 0.48
C VAL A 69 -0.82 11.63 -1.03
N ASP A 70 -1.83 12.35 -1.48
CA ASP A 70 -2.17 12.46 -2.91
C ASP A 70 -1.05 13.15 -3.70
N LEU A 71 -0.42 14.18 -3.12
CA LEU A 71 0.70 14.90 -3.72
C LEU A 71 1.94 13.99 -3.88
N THR A 72 2.34 13.31 -2.82
CA THR A 72 3.53 12.44 -2.85
C THR A 72 3.29 11.18 -3.68
N SER A 73 2.09 10.59 -3.62
CA SER A 73 1.71 9.44 -4.45
C SER A 73 1.78 9.77 -5.94
N ARG A 74 1.34 10.97 -6.34
CA ARG A 74 1.45 11.42 -7.73
C ARG A 74 2.90 11.61 -8.17
N ALA A 75 3.75 12.09 -7.27
CA ALA A 75 5.17 12.24 -7.53
C ALA A 75 5.84 10.86 -7.72
N LEU A 76 5.53 9.89 -6.87
CA LEU A 76 5.97 8.50 -7.00
C LEU A 76 5.48 7.85 -8.30
N ALA A 77 4.20 8.06 -8.66
CA ALA A 77 3.64 7.55 -9.91
C ALA A 77 4.43 8.06 -11.13
N ARG A 78 4.83 9.33 -11.15
CA ARG A 78 5.67 9.91 -12.22
C ARG A 78 7.09 9.34 -12.26
N ILE A 79 7.62 8.89 -11.11
CA ILE A 79 8.93 8.23 -11.05
C ILE A 79 8.85 6.83 -11.66
N ILE A 80 7.71 6.15 -11.47
CA ILE A 80 7.44 4.80 -12.00
C ILE A 80 7.07 4.85 -13.49
N GLU A 81 6.39 5.91 -13.91
CA GLU A 81 5.93 6.09 -15.29
C GLU A 81 7.12 6.02 -16.28
N GLY A 82 7.05 5.06 -17.20
CA GLY A 82 8.06 4.85 -18.23
C GLY A 82 9.28 4.03 -17.81
N LYS A 83 9.36 3.56 -16.56
CA LYS A 83 10.40 2.63 -16.11
C LYS A 83 10.02 1.17 -16.38
N THR A 84 11.00 0.32 -16.63
CA THR A 84 10.78 -1.13 -16.72
C THR A 84 10.60 -1.74 -15.32
N PRO A 85 9.98 -2.92 -15.20
CA PRO A 85 9.85 -3.62 -13.92
C PRO A 85 11.18 -3.80 -13.19
N GLU A 86 12.26 -4.05 -13.92
CA GLU A 86 13.62 -4.21 -13.37
C GLU A 86 14.14 -2.89 -12.78
N GLU A 87 13.97 -1.78 -13.50
CA GLU A 87 14.36 -0.44 -13.02
C GLU A 87 13.53 0.00 -11.81
N ILE A 88 12.24 -0.38 -11.76
CA ILE A 88 11.37 -0.13 -10.61
C ILE A 88 11.89 -0.92 -9.41
N ARG A 89 12.21 -2.21 -9.58
CA ARG A 89 12.75 -3.05 -8.51
C ARG A 89 14.06 -2.50 -7.94
N GLU A 90 14.95 -2.03 -8.81
CA GLU A 90 16.19 -1.37 -8.39
C GLU A 90 15.91 -0.06 -7.64
N THR A 91 15.04 0.79 -8.19
CA THR A 91 14.70 2.11 -7.61
C THR A 91 14.07 1.99 -6.22
N PHE A 92 13.23 0.99 -6.01
CA PHE A 92 12.49 0.80 -4.76
C PHE A 92 13.09 -0.30 -3.88
N HIS A 93 14.24 -0.86 -4.25
CA HIS A 93 14.90 -1.97 -3.55
C HIS A 93 13.95 -3.15 -3.27
N ILE A 94 13.10 -3.48 -4.25
CA ILE A 94 12.12 -4.56 -4.15
C ILE A 94 12.84 -5.88 -4.47
N PRO A 95 12.76 -6.91 -3.61
CA PRO A 95 13.34 -8.22 -3.91
C PRO A 95 12.67 -8.85 -5.15
N ASP A 96 13.44 -9.64 -5.88
CA ASP A 96 12.94 -10.36 -7.04
C ASP A 96 12.10 -11.58 -6.58
N ASP A 97 10.81 -11.38 -6.38
CA ASP A 97 9.87 -12.44 -5.98
C ASP A 97 9.55 -13.45 -7.12
N LEU A 98 10.33 -13.51 -8.21
CA LEU A 98 10.11 -14.48 -9.30
C LEU A 98 10.74 -15.86 -9.05
N THR A 99 11.38 -16.09 -7.91
CA THR A 99 11.84 -17.42 -7.51
C THR A 99 10.80 -18.12 -6.64
N GLU A 100 9.95 -18.88 -7.31
CA GLU A 100 9.28 -20.11 -6.84
C GLU A 100 8.37 -20.02 -5.60
N ASN A 101 7.07 -19.80 -5.83
CA ASN A 101 5.95 -20.60 -5.28
C ASN A 101 4.59 -19.89 -5.44
N VAL A 102 4.09 -19.84 -6.67
CA VAL A 102 2.63 -19.85 -6.84
C VAL A 102 2.17 -21.28 -6.49
N GLU A 103 2.13 -21.61 -5.21
CA GLU A 103 1.18 -22.61 -4.73
C GLU A 103 -0.19 -21.94 -4.92
N VAL A 104 -0.78 -22.22 -6.07
CA VAL A 104 -2.22 -22.14 -6.23
C VAL A 104 -2.77 -22.95 -5.06
N GLU A 105 -3.33 -22.29 -4.04
CA GLU A 105 -4.24 -22.96 -3.12
C GLU A 105 -5.45 -23.37 -3.96
N GLU A 106 -5.31 -24.49 -4.67
CA GLU A 106 -6.46 -25.27 -5.10
C GLU A 106 -7.10 -25.74 -3.80
N GLU A 107 -8.09 -24.98 -3.34
CA GLU A 107 -9.07 -25.42 -2.37
C GLU A 107 -9.39 -26.90 -2.68
N PRO A 108 -9.12 -27.85 -1.77
CA PRO A 108 -9.46 -29.23 -2.03
C PRO A 108 -10.97 -29.27 -2.27
N VAL A 109 -11.35 -29.56 -3.51
CA VAL A 109 -12.74 -29.82 -3.86
C VAL A 109 -13.11 -31.01 -3.00
N ASP A 110 -13.88 -30.77 -1.93
CA ASP A 110 -14.46 -31.83 -1.11
C ASP A 110 -15.24 -32.75 -2.07
N GLU A 111 -14.62 -33.84 -2.51
CA GLU A 111 -15.27 -34.97 -3.17
C GLU A 111 -16.13 -35.72 -2.14
N ARG A 112 -17.01 -35.00 -1.43
CA ARG A 112 -18.12 -35.63 -0.73
C ARG A 112 -18.94 -36.32 -1.80
N SER A 113 -18.73 -37.62 -1.92
CA SER A 113 -19.38 -38.49 -2.88
C SER A 113 -20.87 -38.18 -2.89
N VAL A 114 -21.43 -37.97 -4.07
CA VAL A 114 -22.87 -37.75 -4.26
C VAL A 114 -23.70 -38.90 -3.66
N ASP A 115 -23.10 -40.08 -3.46
CA ASP A 115 -23.71 -41.20 -2.74
C ASP A 115 -24.03 -40.91 -1.27
N ASP A 116 -23.18 -40.13 -0.57
CA ASP A 116 -23.44 -39.77 0.83
C ASP A 116 -24.65 -38.83 0.92
N LEU A 117 -24.79 -37.88 0.00
CA LEU A 117 -25.96 -36.99 -0.08
C LEU A 117 -27.24 -37.74 -0.45
N LEU A 118 -27.15 -38.79 -1.28
CA LEU A 118 -28.31 -39.62 -1.65
C LEU A 118 -28.78 -40.53 -0.52
N SER A 119 -27.90 -40.92 0.40
CA SER A 119 -28.28 -41.73 1.58
C SER A 119 -29.22 -40.96 2.54
N PHE A 120 -29.04 -39.65 2.67
CA PHE A 120 -29.86 -38.80 3.53
C PHE A 120 -31.27 -38.57 2.96
N ILE A 121 -31.41 -38.53 1.64
CA ILE A 121 -32.70 -38.27 0.98
C ILE A 121 -33.61 -39.51 1.06
N ASN A 122 -33.03 -40.71 0.99
CA ASN A 122 -33.80 -41.95 0.93
C ASN A 122 -34.26 -42.49 2.30
N SER A 123 -33.96 -41.81 3.41
CA SER A 123 -34.37 -42.24 4.77
C SER A 123 -35.56 -41.45 5.34
N ALA A 124 -36.22 -40.61 4.55
CA ALA A 124 -37.40 -39.86 4.97
C ALA A 124 -38.71 -40.39 4.35
N ASP A 125 -38.96 -41.71 4.45
CA ASP A 125 -40.33 -42.24 4.54
C ASP A 125 -40.30 -43.66 5.10
N GLY A 126 -40.99 -43.90 6.21
CA GLY A 126 -41.16 -45.25 6.76
C GLY A 126 -41.28 -45.37 8.27
N GLY A 127 -42.35 -44.82 8.86
CA GLY A 127 -43.02 -45.47 9.98
C GLY A 127 -43.06 -44.73 11.32
N MET A 128 -44.20 -44.10 11.62
CA MET A 128 -45.29 -44.68 12.42
C MET A 128 -46.48 -43.72 12.47
#